data_AF-A0A429R1V9-F1
#
_entry.id   AF-A0A429R1V9-F1
#
_cell.length_a   1.000
_cell.length_b   1.000
_cell.length_c   1.000
_cell.angle_alpha   90.00
_cell.angle_beta   90.00
_cell.angle_gamma   90.00
#
_symmetry.space_group_name_H-M   'P 1'
#
loop_
_entity.id
_entity.type
_entity.pdbx_description
1 polymer ?
#
loop_
_entity_poly.entity_id
_entity_poly.type
_entity_poly.pdbx_seq_one_letter_code
_entity_poly.pdbx_strand_id
1 'polypeptide(L)'
;MQIDLKEPVPPPGDGEPVPPPPAEEVPPPAEEVPPPAEEVPPPAEEEVPPPAEEEVPPPAEEEVPPPAEEEVPPPGEEEAPPPAEGEAEAPPGEGEEAPPAENPVPPAQTPDEIKAQVQAGIAGSNLSAEDKAKVQKSLDDVLKILNDGGASAEQKAQAAAIATGLGEALRLSKDEGTSKADQERYAKLAVGLSEAMQKANDPNLPIDEQDAYYEVFLDLNDILAGLTAENLTPADKIYYSKWADLLLGGLLAVQQPGTAPTEPEDKKKVQEQLKKNSAALKTYQNPQASDDERAAAKQTLDEQAAAATSDKYQELVTELKRLKAPQACLDVVQNRTQQAGWPDGSLWGLTDKSCAATVKAGAADTNSDWSALFSCVTTQAFSTCTARIPE
;
A
#
# COMPACT_ATOMS: atom_id res chain seq x y z
N MET A 1 23.82 -35.76 -54.67
CA MET A 1 23.17 -34.43 -54.49
C MET A 1 22.54 -34.05 -55.81
N GLN A 2 21.23 -34.22 -55.98
CA GLN A 2 20.41 -33.44 -56.93
C GLN A 2 18.94 -33.90 -56.86
N ILE A 3 18.10 -32.94 -56.48
CA ILE A 3 16.74 -32.61 -56.91
C ILE A 3 16.03 -33.42 -58.03
N ASP A 4 14.73 -33.62 -57.76
CA ASP A 4 13.55 -33.69 -58.63
C ASP A 4 13.34 -34.86 -59.62
N LEU A 5 12.18 -35.54 -59.52
CA LEU A 5 11.11 -35.41 -60.54
C LEU A 5 9.81 -36.18 -60.14
N LYS A 6 8.80 -35.39 -59.75
CA LYS A 6 7.39 -35.46 -60.17
C LYS A 6 6.73 -36.83 -60.42
N GLU A 7 5.82 -37.23 -59.51
CA GLU A 7 4.60 -37.95 -59.86
C GLU A 7 3.48 -36.94 -60.25
N PRO A 8 2.72 -37.20 -61.33
CA PRO A 8 1.67 -36.28 -61.78
C PRO A 8 0.38 -36.42 -60.98
N VAL A 9 -0.08 -35.30 -60.45
CA VAL A 9 -1.41 -35.10 -59.87
C VAL A 9 -2.47 -35.18 -60.99
N PRO A 10 -3.57 -35.95 -60.85
CA PRO A 10 -4.66 -35.94 -61.82
C PRO A 10 -5.42 -34.58 -61.79
N PRO A 11 -5.96 -34.12 -62.94
CA PRO A 11 -6.52 -32.77 -63.08
C PRO A 11 -7.80 -32.56 -62.25
N PRO A 12 -8.10 -31.30 -61.87
CA PRO A 12 -9.33 -30.96 -61.16
C PRO A 12 -10.51 -31.15 -62.10
N GLY A 13 -11.46 -32.00 -61.70
CA GLY A 13 -12.73 -32.15 -62.39
C GLY A 13 -13.51 -30.84 -62.30
N ASP A 14 -13.87 -30.31 -63.47
CA ASP A 14 -14.76 -29.18 -63.65
C ASP A 14 -16.02 -29.32 -62.79
N GLY A 15 -16.20 -28.39 -61.86
CA GLY A 15 -17.42 -28.29 -61.06
C GLY A 15 -18.56 -27.80 -61.94
N GLU A 16 -19.49 -28.69 -62.26
CA GLU A 16 -20.82 -28.29 -62.70
C GLU A 16 -21.55 -27.62 -61.52
N PRO A 17 -22.10 -26.40 -61.67
CA PRO A 17 -22.92 -25.80 -60.63
C PRO A 17 -24.27 -26.53 -60.57
N VAL A 18 -24.50 -27.25 -59.47
CA VAL A 18 -25.81 -27.83 -59.15
C VAL A 18 -26.80 -26.67 -58.90
N PRO A 19 -27.95 -26.60 -59.61
CA PRO A 19 -28.93 -25.56 -59.38
C PRO A 19 -29.61 -25.74 -58.01
N PRO A 20 -29.97 -24.65 -57.30
CA PRO A 20 -30.70 -24.75 -56.05
C PRO A 20 -32.10 -25.34 -56.28
N PRO A 21 -32.65 -26.09 -55.31
CA PRO A 21 -34.03 -26.60 -55.40
C PRO A 21 -35.04 -25.44 -55.38
N PRO A 22 -36.22 -25.61 -56.01
CA PRO A 22 -37.26 -24.58 -56.02
C PRO A 22 -37.82 -24.38 -54.61
N ALA A 23 -38.04 -23.12 -54.23
CA ALA A 23 -38.74 -22.77 -53.01
C ALA A 23 -40.21 -23.20 -53.11
N GLU A 24 -40.64 -24.12 -52.25
CA GLU A 24 -42.05 -24.41 -52.04
C GLU A 24 -42.66 -23.28 -51.19
N GLU A 25 -43.46 -22.42 -51.83
CA GLU A 25 -44.40 -21.55 -51.14
C GLU A 25 -45.56 -22.39 -50.58
N VAL A 26 -45.72 -22.37 -49.26
CA VAL A 26 -46.88 -22.94 -48.56
C VAL A 26 -47.69 -21.79 -47.93
N PRO A 27 -48.94 -21.52 -48.34
CA PRO A 27 -49.91 -20.76 -47.55
C PRO A 27 -50.83 -21.73 -46.77
N PRO A 28 -51.74 -21.33 -45.84
CA PRO A 28 -51.94 -20.18 -44.94
C PRO A 28 -52.16 -20.71 -43.46
N PRO A 29 -52.87 -20.10 -42.45
CA PRO A 29 -54.24 -19.58 -42.48
C PRO A 29 -54.45 -18.20 -41.80
N ALA A 30 -55.56 -17.55 -42.17
CA ALA A 30 -56.10 -16.40 -41.47
C ALA A 30 -56.78 -16.85 -40.17
N GLU A 31 -56.38 -16.27 -39.03
CA GLU A 31 -57.25 -16.12 -37.86
C GLU A 31 -56.97 -14.76 -37.21
N GLU A 32 -57.95 -13.87 -37.33
CA GLU A 32 -58.08 -12.70 -36.47
C GLU A 32 -58.47 -13.18 -35.06
N VAL A 33 -57.53 -13.06 -34.13
CA VAL A 33 -57.84 -13.16 -32.69
C VAL A 33 -58.05 -11.72 -32.19
N PRO A 34 -59.21 -11.38 -31.59
CA PRO A 34 -59.43 -10.05 -31.04
C PRO A 34 -58.50 -9.80 -29.85
N PRO A 35 -58.07 -8.55 -29.58
CA PRO A 35 -57.18 -8.25 -28.46
C PRO A 35 -57.85 -8.61 -27.14
N PRO A 36 -57.11 -9.15 -26.15
CA PRO A 36 -57.66 -9.34 -24.81
C PRO A 36 -57.96 -7.97 -24.19
N ALA A 37 -59.24 -7.72 -23.93
CA ALA A 37 -59.70 -6.66 -23.06
C ALA A 37 -59.46 -7.09 -21.61
N GLU A 38 -58.32 -6.70 -21.04
CA GLU A 38 -58.17 -6.60 -19.59
C GLU A 38 -57.67 -5.19 -19.26
N GLU A 39 -58.60 -4.30 -18.92
CA GLU A 39 -58.30 -3.11 -18.14
C GLU A 39 -57.90 -3.56 -16.75
N VAL A 40 -56.59 -3.65 -16.51
CA VAL A 40 -56.05 -3.68 -15.16
C VAL A 40 -56.21 -2.26 -14.60
N PRO A 41 -56.95 -2.03 -13.50
CA PRO A 41 -56.99 -0.70 -12.89
C PRO A 41 -55.57 -0.33 -12.45
N PRO A 42 -55.15 0.94 -12.59
CA PRO A 42 -53.85 1.36 -12.09
C PRO A 42 -53.76 1.06 -10.59
N PRO A 43 -52.58 0.69 -10.06
CA PRO A 43 -52.41 0.53 -8.64
C PRO A 43 -52.83 1.84 -7.97
N ALA A 44 -53.68 1.74 -6.94
CA ALA A 44 -54.01 2.87 -6.10
C ALA A 44 -52.69 3.43 -5.55
N GLU A 45 -52.42 4.71 -5.84
CA GLU A 45 -51.36 5.44 -5.19
C GLU A 45 -51.72 5.49 -3.69
N GLU A 46 -51.10 4.63 -2.89
CA GLU A 46 -50.97 4.92 -1.47
C GLU A 46 -50.09 6.17 -1.37
N GLU A 47 -50.74 7.32 -1.16
CA GLU A 47 -50.06 8.52 -0.69
C GLU A 47 -49.41 8.18 0.66
N VAL A 48 -48.11 7.86 0.60
CA VAL A 48 -47.26 7.84 1.77
C VAL A 48 -47.15 9.30 2.22
N PRO A 49 -47.63 9.67 3.43
CA PRO A 49 -47.47 11.03 3.90
C PRO A 49 -45.96 11.33 3.97
N PRO A 50 -45.52 12.54 3.60
CA PRO A 50 -44.12 12.92 3.73
C PRO A 50 -43.69 12.71 5.20
N PRO A 51 -42.46 12.23 5.45
CA PRO A 51 -41.94 12.15 6.80
C PRO A 51 -42.04 13.54 7.43
N ALA A 52 -42.61 13.62 8.63
CA ALA A 52 -42.62 14.85 9.40
C ALA A 52 -41.17 15.32 9.54
N GLU A 53 -40.89 16.55 9.10
CA GLU A 53 -39.63 17.22 9.38
C GLU A 53 -39.54 17.39 10.89
N GLU A 54 -38.83 16.49 11.57
CA GLU A 54 -38.28 16.80 12.88
C GLU A 54 -37.23 17.88 12.65
N GLU A 55 -37.60 19.13 12.91
CA GLU A 55 -36.64 20.20 13.11
C GLU A 55 -35.75 19.83 14.29
N VAL A 56 -34.61 19.22 13.99
CA VAL A 56 -33.51 19.08 14.92
C VAL A 56 -32.98 20.50 15.16
N PRO A 57 -33.06 21.04 16.39
CA PRO A 57 -32.46 22.35 16.66
C PRO A 57 -30.97 22.28 16.36
N PRO A 58 -30.37 23.34 15.80
CA PRO A 58 -28.95 23.36 15.52
C PRO A 58 -28.18 23.05 16.82
N PRO A 59 -27.10 22.25 16.76
CA PRO A 59 -26.27 22.02 17.93
C PRO A 59 -25.80 23.39 18.42
N ALA A 60 -25.97 23.62 19.73
CA ALA A 60 -25.38 24.79 20.36
C ALA A 60 -23.88 24.80 20.06
N GLU A 61 -23.38 25.91 19.56
CA GLU A 61 -21.95 26.16 19.43
C GLU A 61 -21.34 26.11 20.84
N GLU A 62 -20.86 24.93 21.26
CA GLU A 62 -19.87 24.86 22.32
C GLU A 62 -18.58 25.42 21.73
N GLU A 63 -18.34 26.71 22.00
CA GLU A 63 -17.01 27.28 21.90
C GLU A 63 -16.09 26.46 22.79
N VAL A 64 -15.29 25.60 22.16
CA VAL A 64 -14.18 24.91 22.80
C VAL A 64 -13.18 26.01 23.17
N PRO A 65 -12.93 26.30 24.46
CA PRO A 65 -11.89 27.24 24.83
C PRO A 65 -10.55 26.74 24.28
N PRO A 66 -9.65 27.63 23.82
CA PRO A 66 -8.34 27.22 23.36
C PRO A 66 -7.63 26.41 24.46
N PRO A 67 -6.83 25.40 24.10
CA PRO A 67 -6.07 24.65 25.10
C PRO A 67 -5.21 25.64 25.89
N ALA A 68 -5.34 25.59 27.22
CA ALA A 68 -4.49 26.35 28.10
C ALA A 68 -3.03 25.99 27.80
N GLU A 69 -2.22 27.01 27.50
CA GLU A 69 -0.78 26.89 27.43
C GLU A 69 -0.29 26.38 28.79
N GLU A 70 0.03 25.10 28.90
CA GLU A 70 0.85 24.62 30.00
C GLU A 70 2.25 25.18 29.80
N GLU A 71 2.53 26.32 30.42
CA GLU A 71 3.89 26.78 30.66
C GLU A 71 4.63 25.69 31.44
N VAL A 72 5.49 24.96 30.74
CA VAL A 72 6.50 24.11 31.36
C VAL A 72 7.46 25.06 32.10
N PRO A 73 7.55 25.02 33.45
CA PRO A 73 8.50 25.86 34.15
C PRO A 73 9.93 25.44 33.76
N PRO A 74 10.87 26.39 33.61
CA PRO A 74 12.26 26.05 33.31
C PRO A 74 12.83 25.13 34.40
N PRO A 75 13.77 24.22 34.06
CA PRO A 75 14.40 23.37 35.06
C PRO A 75 15.09 24.26 36.09
N GLY A 76 14.71 24.08 37.36
CA GLY A 76 15.32 24.77 38.48
C GLY A 76 16.82 24.45 38.57
N GLU A 77 17.63 25.49 38.72
CA GLU A 77 19.03 25.36 39.09
C GLU A 77 19.11 24.73 40.49
N GLU A 78 19.37 23.42 40.56
CA GLU A 78 19.79 22.78 41.81
C GLU A 78 21.25 23.20 42.09
N GLU A 79 21.40 24.24 42.92
CA GLU A 79 22.67 24.50 43.60
C GLU A 79 23.01 23.31 44.50
N ALA A 80 24.03 22.54 44.11
CA ALA A 80 24.66 21.56 44.98
C ALA A 80 25.38 22.27 46.15
N PRO A 81 25.28 21.76 47.40
CA PRO A 81 25.99 22.35 48.53
C PRO A 81 27.51 22.13 48.41
N PRO A 82 28.35 23.04 48.95
CA PRO A 82 29.80 22.99 48.77
C PRO A 82 30.41 21.79 49.51
N PRO A 83 31.51 21.19 49.00
CA PRO A 83 32.22 20.14 49.72
C PRO A 83 32.98 20.75 50.91
N ALA A 84 32.89 20.06 52.04
CA ALA A 84 33.58 20.40 53.28
C ALA A 84 35.11 20.25 53.12
N GLU A 85 35.84 21.17 53.74
CA GLU A 85 37.30 21.18 53.87
C GLU A 85 37.78 19.94 54.63
N GLY A 86 38.80 19.28 54.08
CA GLY A 86 39.52 18.16 54.68
C GLY A 86 40.94 18.09 54.11
N GLU A 87 41.90 18.32 54.98
CA GLU A 87 43.31 18.64 54.72
C GLU A 87 44.17 17.48 54.14
N ALA A 88 45.09 17.88 53.25
CA ALA A 88 46.49 17.43 53.08
C ALA A 88 46.85 15.95 52.79
N GLU A 89 47.51 15.68 51.64
CA GLU A 89 48.98 15.72 51.44
C GLU A 89 49.41 15.30 50.00
N ALA A 90 50.09 16.23 49.29
CA ALA A 90 51.17 16.16 48.26
C ALA A 90 51.10 15.32 46.93
N PRO A 91 51.76 15.80 45.83
CA PRO A 91 51.56 15.42 44.40
C PRO A 91 52.70 14.49 43.85
N PRO A 92 52.71 13.91 42.60
CA PRO A 92 52.69 14.64 41.30
C PRO A 92 52.05 13.91 40.09
N GLY A 93 51.82 14.63 38.99
CA GLY A 93 51.61 14.05 37.66
C GLY A 93 50.84 14.97 36.72
N GLU A 94 51.56 15.80 35.98
CA GLU A 94 51.04 16.58 34.86
C GLU A 94 50.37 15.65 33.84
N GLY A 95 49.05 15.74 33.75
CA GLY A 95 48.26 15.23 32.63
C GLY A 95 47.51 16.41 32.06
N GLU A 96 47.94 16.88 30.88
CA GLU A 96 47.16 17.79 30.05
C GLU A 96 45.78 17.15 29.80
N GLU A 97 44.74 17.69 30.47
CA GLU A 97 43.35 17.44 30.09
C GLU A 97 43.13 18.06 28.71
N ALA A 98 43.06 17.21 27.70
CA ALA A 98 42.48 17.58 26.41
C ALA A 98 41.01 17.97 26.64
N PRO A 99 40.52 19.07 26.03
CA PRO A 99 39.10 19.40 26.12
C PRO A 99 38.26 18.25 25.53
N PRO A 100 37.03 18.02 26.03
CA PRO A 100 36.18 16.98 25.48
C PRO A 100 35.97 17.25 23.98
N ALA A 101 36.27 16.25 23.16
CA ALA A 101 35.97 16.26 21.75
C ALA A 101 34.45 16.38 21.59
N GLU A 102 33.98 17.58 21.29
CA GLU A 102 32.68 17.77 20.66
C GLU A 102 32.72 16.98 19.35
N ASN A 103 31.96 15.89 19.27
CA ASN A 103 31.67 15.28 17.98
C ASN A 103 31.02 16.37 17.12
N PRO A 104 31.63 16.80 16.00
CA PRO A 104 31.02 17.80 15.16
C PRO A 104 29.73 17.22 14.59
N VAL A 105 28.59 17.77 15.00
CA VAL A 105 27.35 17.62 14.25
C VAL A 105 27.66 18.09 12.83
N PRO A 106 27.49 17.25 11.79
CA PRO A 106 27.75 17.67 10.42
C PRO A 106 26.93 18.95 10.14
N PRO A 107 27.50 19.94 9.43
CA PRO A 107 26.80 21.19 9.16
C PRO A 107 25.48 20.90 8.44
N ALA A 108 24.39 21.50 8.92
CA ALA A 108 23.08 21.37 8.30
C ALA A 108 23.17 21.80 6.82
N GLN A 109 22.77 20.91 5.91
CA GLN A 109 22.79 21.18 4.48
C GLN A 109 21.91 22.38 4.14
N THR A 110 22.38 23.24 3.25
CA THR A 110 21.58 24.35 2.73
C THR A 110 20.47 23.84 1.80
N PRO A 111 19.37 24.60 1.61
CA PRO A 111 18.32 24.23 0.65
C PRO A 111 18.84 23.98 -0.77
N ASP A 112 19.86 24.71 -1.20
CA ASP A 112 20.48 24.53 -2.53
C ASP A 112 21.29 23.23 -2.64
N GLU A 113 22.02 22.85 -1.58
CA GLU A 113 22.74 21.57 -1.51
C GLU A 113 21.76 20.40 -1.52
N ILE A 114 20.70 20.47 -0.72
CA ILE A 114 19.61 19.50 -0.69
C ILE A 114 18.99 19.36 -2.08
N LYS A 115 18.64 20.48 -2.72
CA LYS A 115 18.09 20.47 -4.08
C LYS A 115 19.01 19.78 -5.07
N ALA A 116 20.30 20.14 -5.07
CA ALA A 116 21.27 19.56 -6.00
C ALA A 116 21.43 18.04 -5.77
N GLN A 117 21.51 17.61 -4.51
CA GLN A 117 21.60 16.20 -4.13
C GLN A 117 20.40 15.40 -4.65
N VAL A 118 19.19 15.83 -4.32
CA VAL A 118 17.96 15.11 -4.71
C VAL A 118 17.78 15.11 -6.22
N GLN A 119 18.04 16.23 -6.91
CA GLN A 119 17.97 16.30 -8.38
C GLN A 119 18.96 15.35 -9.06
N ALA A 120 20.20 15.25 -8.55
CA ALA A 120 21.18 14.29 -9.04
C ALA A 120 20.74 12.83 -8.76
N GLY A 121 20.08 12.60 -7.62
CA GLY A 121 19.39 11.36 -7.29
C GLY A 121 18.35 10.98 -8.33
N ILE A 122 17.39 11.87 -8.60
CA ILE A 122 16.30 11.68 -9.57
C ILE A 122 16.88 11.40 -10.96
N ALA A 123 17.82 12.23 -11.43
CA ALA A 123 18.42 12.10 -12.75
C ALA A 123 19.12 10.74 -12.93
N GLY A 124 19.91 10.33 -11.93
CA GLY A 124 20.67 9.08 -11.98
C GLY A 124 19.90 7.81 -11.59
N SER A 125 18.63 7.92 -11.20
CA SER A 125 17.81 6.76 -10.81
C SER A 125 17.21 6.04 -12.02
N ASN A 126 16.88 4.76 -11.85
CA ASN A 126 16.16 3.93 -12.83
C ASN A 126 14.63 4.07 -12.73
N LEU A 127 14.13 5.09 -12.03
CA LEU A 127 12.70 5.36 -11.90
C LEU A 127 12.04 5.65 -13.25
N SER A 128 10.74 5.34 -13.36
CA SER A 128 9.94 5.72 -14.52
C SER A 128 9.81 7.25 -14.63
N ALA A 129 9.42 7.77 -15.79
CA ALA A 129 9.22 9.21 -15.97
C ALA A 129 8.12 9.76 -15.03
N GLU A 130 7.08 8.97 -14.77
CA GLU A 130 6.01 9.31 -13.85
C GLU A 130 6.53 9.36 -12.40
N ASP A 131 7.28 8.35 -11.97
CA ASP A 131 7.83 8.30 -10.63
C ASP A 131 8.84 9.43 -10.37
N LYS A 132 9.67 9.76 -11.38
CA LYS A 132 10.57 10.91 -11.30
C LYS A 132 9.78 12.22 -11.12
N ALA A 133 8.63 12.36 -11.78
CA ALA A 133 7.78 13.53 -11.62
C ALA A 133 7.16 13.61 -10.22
N LYS A 134 6.74 12.48 -9.63
CA LYS A 134 6.25 12.42 -8.25
C LYS A 134 7.34 12.88 -7.27
N VAL A 135 8.52 12.28 -7.37
CA VAL A 135 9.65 12.62 -6.49
C VAL A 135 10.07 14.08 -6.66
N GLN A 136 10.10 14.58 -7.90
CA GLN A 136 10.40 15.99 -8.18
C GLN A 136 9.37 16.94 -7.54
N LYS A 137 8.08 16.62 -7.61
CA LYS A 137 7.03 17.44 -7.01
C LYS A 137 7.19 17.52 -5.49
N SER A 138 7.44 16.40 -4.81
CA SER A 138 7.71 16.42 -3.36
C SER A 138 8.96 17.21 -3.00
N LEU A 139 10.03 17.15 -3.81
CA LEU A 139 11.18 18.03 -3.62
C LEU A 139 10.79 19.51 -3.72
N ASP A 140 9.99 19.88 -4.71
CA ASP A 140 9.54 21.27 -4.90
C ASP A 140 8.69 21.76 -3.72
N ASP A 141 7.80 20.91 -3.20
CA ASP A 141 6.96 21.19 -2.03
C ASP A 141 7.81 21.37 -0.76
N VAL A 142 8.81 20.51 -0.55
CA VAL A 142 9.75 20.63 0.57
C VAL A 142 10.61 21.89 0.46
N LEU A 143 11.12 22.22 -0.73
CA LEU A 143 11.88 23.44 -0.96
C LEU A 143 11.04 24.69 -0.72
N LYS A 144 9.74 24.64 -1.00
CA LYS A 144 8.83 25.75 -0.66
C LYS A 144 8.81 26.02 0.84
N ILE A 145 8.74 24.98 1.68
CA ILE A 145 8.78 25.11 3.15
C ILE A 145 10.12 25.67 3.61
N LEU A 146 11.23 25.13 3.09
CA LEU A 146 12.57 25.56 3.48
C LEU A 146 12.83 27.05 3.16
N ASN A 147 12.28 27.53 2.04
CA ASN A 147 12.42 28.92 1.60
C ASN A 147 11.34 29.87 2.15
N ASP A 148 10.32 29.35 2.85
CA ASP A 148 9.26 30.18 3.40
C ASP A 148 9.77 30.98 4.61
N GLY A 149 9.62 32.30 4.56
CA GLY A 149 9.94 33.19 5.68
C GLY A 149 9.00 33.03 6.88
N GLY A 150 7.80 32.49 6.67
CA GLY A 150 6.80 32.24 7.71
C GLY A 150 6.88 30.86 8.36
N ALA A 151 7.65 29.92 7.81
CA ALA A 151 7.80 28.59 8.39
C ALA A 151 8.66 28.62 9.66
N SER A 152 8.21 27.92 10.69
CA SER A 152 8.92 27.74 11.96
C SER A 152 10.23 26.98 11.78
N ALA A 153 11.13 27.10 12.76
CA ALA A 153 12.40 26.36 12.76
C ALA A 153 12.17 24.83 12.72
N GLU A 154 11.14 24.35 13.41
CA GLU A 154 10.77 22.94 13.44
C GLU A 154 10.28 22.45 12.07
N GLN A 155 9.38 23.20 11.42
CA GLN A 155 8.91 22.87 10.07
C GLN A 155 10.06 22.82 9.07
N LYS A 156 11.03 23.74 9.18
CA LYS A 156 12.23 23.73 8.32
C LYS A 156 13.15 22.55 8.62
N ALA A 157 13.31 22.18 9.89
CA ALA A 157 14.11 21.02 10.27
C ALA A 157 13.49 19.71 9.74
N GLN A 158 12.18 19.54 9.90
CA GLN A 158 11.46 18.38 9.36
C GLN A 158 11.56 18.32 7.82
N ALA A 159 11.31 19.44 7.14
CA ALA A 159 11.45 19.55 5.70
C ALA A 159 12.87 19.19 5.21
N ALA A 160 13.92 19.66 5.90
CA ALA A 160 15.30 19.32 5.58
C ALA A 160 15.60 17.83 5.80
N ALA A 161 15.09 17.23 6.87
CA ALA A 161 15.26 15.81 7.15
C ALA A 161 14.59 14.94 6.07
N ILE A 162 13.36 15.27 5.68
CA ILE A 162 12.63 14.57 4.62
C ILE A 162 13.39 14.61 3.30
N ALA A 163 13.86 15.78 2.87
CA ALA A 163 14.61 15.88 1.62
C ALA A 163 15.98 15.20 1.68
N THR A 164 16.65 15.23 2.83
CA THR A 164 17.90 14.49 3.05
C THR A 164 17.66 12.99 2.93
N GLY A 165 16.63 12.45 3.59
CA GLY A 165 16.23 11.05 3.49
C GLY A 165 15.90 10.65 2.06
N LEU A 166 15.13 11.48 1.35
CA LEU A 166 14.79 11.26 -0.06
C LEU A 166 16.02 11.21 -0.97
N GLY A 167 16.96 12.15 -0.78
CA GLY A 167 18.23 12.19 -1.50
C GLY A 167 19.06 10.93 -1.25
N GLU A 168 19.11 10.47 -0.01
CA GLU A 168 19.85 9.28 0.38
C GLU A 168 19.22 7.99 -0.15
N ALA A 169 17.89 7.87 -0.12
CA ALA A 169 17.16 6.77 -0.75
C ALA A 169 17.48 6.68 -2.25
N LEU A 170 17.43 7.80 -2.97
CA LEU A 170 17.76 7.85 -4.39
C LEU A 170 19.23 7.50 -4.65
N ARG A 171 20.15 7.92 -3.77
CA ARG A 171 21.57 7.55 -3.86
C ARG A 171 21.76 6.05 -3.69
N LEU A 172 21.18 5.46 -2.64
CA LEU A 172 21.27 4.03 -2.34
C LEU A 172 20.57 3.16 -3.39
N SER A 173 19.53 3.66 -4.04
CA SER A 173 18.82 2.96 -5.12
C SER A 173 19.69 2.63 -6.34
N LYS A 174 20.84 3.29 -6.48
CA LYS A 174 21.81 3.10 -7.58
C LYS A 174 23.22 2.76 -7.10
N ASP A 175 23.42 2.63 -5.79
CA ASP A 175 24.72 2.40 -5.19
C ASP A 175 25.21 0.97 -5.46
N GLU A 176 26.37 0.80 -6.10
CA GLU A 176 26.89 -0.52 -6.49
C GLU A 176 27.20 -1.44 -5.28
N GLY A 177 27.43 -0.87 -4.10
CA GLY A 177 27.62 -1.61 -2.86
C GLY A 177 26.31 -2.11 -2.23
N THR A 178 25.18 -1.59 -2.69
CA THR A 178 23.84 -1.96 -2.21
C THR A 178 23.29 -3.14 -3.02
N SER A 179 22.68 -4.11 -2.34
CA SER A 179 22.12 -5.29 -3.01
C SER A 179 21.01 -4.90 -4.00
N LYS A 180 20.77 -5.70 -5.05
CA LYS A 180 19.72 -5.38 -6.03
C LYS A 180 18.32 -5.26 -5.43
N ALA A 181 18.01 -6.11 -4.45
CA ALA A 181 16.74 -6.05 -3.74
C ALA A 181 16.62 -4.76 -2.90
N ASP A 182 17.69 -4.36 -2.22
CA ASP A 182 17.71 -3.12 -1.44
C ASP A 182 17.68 -1.88 -2.35
N GLN A 183 18.38 -1.91 -3.49
CA GLN A 183 18.32 -0.84 -4.50
C GLN A 183 16.87 -0.60 -4.95
N GLU A 184 16.14 -1.66 -5.25
CA GLU A 184 14.74 -1.59 -5.63
C GLU A 184 13.87 -1.08 -4.48
N ARG A 185 14.13 -1.50 -3.24
CA ARG A 185 13.39 -1.02 -2.07
C ARG A 185 13.59 0.48 -1.85
N TYR A 186 14.82 0.98 -1.90
CA TYR A 186 15.08 2.42 -1.74
C TYR A 186 14.43 3.24 -2.86
N ALA A 187 14.41 2.72 -4.10
CA ALA A 187 13.66 3.35 -5.19
C ALA A 187 12.16 3.44 -4.86
N LYS A 188 11.55 2.34 -4.39
CA LYS A 188 10.13 2.32 -4.01
C LYS A 188 9.85 3.22 -2.81
N LEU A 189 10.74 3.28 -1.81
CA LEU A 189 10.62 4.18 -0.66
C LEU A 189 10.59 5.64 -1.09
N ALA A 190 11.50 6.06 -1.98
CA ALA A 190 11.52 7.42 -2.49
C ALA A 190 10.19 7.79 -3.18
N VAL A 191 9.64 6.87 -3.98
CA VAL A 191 8.36 7.08 -4.68
C VAL A 191 7.19 7.09 -3.71
N GLY A 192 7.08 6.08 -2.84
CA GLY A 192 5.98 5.93 -1.91
C GLY A 192 5.90 7.04 -0.88
N LEU A 193 7.04 7.50 -0.35
CA LEU A 193 7.10 8.67 0.52
C LEU A 193 6.57 9.93 -0.19
N SER A 194 7.03 10.15 -1.42
CA SER A 194 6.60 11.31 -2.23
C SER A 194 5.10 11.27 -2.53
N GLU A 195 4.59 10.08 -2.80
CA GLU A 195 3.18 9.86 -3.13
C GLU A 195 2.26 10.02 -1.91
N ALA A 196 2.63 9.45 -0.77
CA ALA A 196 1.91 9.62 0.49
C ALA A 196 1.85 11.10 0.89
N MET A 197 2.97 11.83 0.76
CA MET A 197 3.01 13.28 1.00
C MET A 197 2.07 14.04 0.07
N GLN A 198 2.04 13.71 -1.22
CA GLN A 198 1.16 14.39 -2.18
C GLN A 198 -0.31 14.14 -1.89
N LYS A 199 -0.66 12.91 -1.50
CA LYS A 199 -2.03 12.53 -1.16
C LYS A 199 -2.50 13.14 0.15
N ALA A 200 -1.62 13.20 1.15
CA ALA A 200 -1.87 13.92 2.40
C ALA A 200 -2.18 15.41 2.19
N ASN A 201 -1.66 16.00 1.11
CA ASN A 201 -1.87 17.41 0.77
C ASN A 201 -2.84 17.62 -0.42
N ASP A 202 -3.57 16.60 -0.87
CA ASP A 202 -4.51 16.72 -1.99
C ASP A 202 -5.83 17.32 -1.51
N PRO A 203 -6.16 18.58 -1.87
CA PRO A 203 -7.37 19.24 -1.40
C PRO A 203 -8.66 18.61 -1.94
N ASN A 204 -8.56 17.67 -2.89
CA ASN A 204 -9.71 16.97 -3.46
C ASN A 204 -10.03 15.66 -2.73
N LEU A 205 -9.19 15.21 -1.81
CA LEU A 205 -9.47 14.02 -1.00
C LEU A 205 -10.28 14.38 0.25
N PRO A 206 -11.14 13.48 0.74
CA PRO A 206 -11.72 13.60 2.07
C PRO A 206 -10.65 13.75 3.15
N ILE A 207 -10.93 14.51 4.22
CA ILE A 207 -9.96 14.78 5.30
C ILE A 207 -9.49 13.49 5.98
N ASP A 208 -10.40 12.54 6.23
CA ASP A 208 -10.05 11.24 6.81
C ASP A 208 -9.13 10.40 5.92
N GLU A 209 -9.24 10.57 4.59
CA GLU A 209 -8.29 9.97 3.65
C GLU A 209 -6.95 10.71 3.66
N GLN A 210 -6.94 12.05 3.68
CA GLN A 210 -5.71 12.85 3.79
C GLN A 210 -4.92 12.49 5.06
N ASP A 211 -5.59 12.40 6.20
CA ASP A 211 -5.01 12.01 7.49
C ASP A 211 -4.39 10.61 7.42
N ALA A 212 -5.07 9.64 6.78
CA ALA A 212 -4.53 8.30 6.60
C ALA A 212 -3.23 8.30 5.76
N TYR A 213 -3.17 9.12 4.70
CA TYR A 213 -1.96 9.27 3.90
C TYR A 213 -0.85 10.02 4.66
N TYR A 214 -1.20 10.97 5.52
CA TYR A 214 -0.24 11.68 6.37
C TYR A 214 0.44 10.71 7.35
N GLU A 215 -0.32 9.83 7.98
CA GLU A 215 0.20 8.78 8.87
C GLU A 215 1.15 7.82 8.11
N VAL A 216 0.76 7.37 6.91
CA VAL A 216 1.64 6.53 6.06
C VAL A 216 2.92 7.28 5.67
N PHE A 217 2.82 8.58 5.38
CA PHE A 217 3.97 9.42 5.08
C PHE A 217 4.95 9.49 6.26
N LEU A 218 4.46 9.70 7.48
CA LEU A 218 5.27 9.71 8.69
C LEU A 218 5.95 8.35 8.93
N ASP A 219 5.18 7.27 8.86
CA ASP A 219 5.71 5.90 9.06
C ASP A 219 6.82 5.57 8.04
N LEU A 220 6.62 5.91 6.75
CA LEU A 220 7.62 5.70 5.70
C LEU A 220 8.87 6.55 5.91
N ASN A 221 8.71 7.79 6.41
CA ASN A 221 9.82 8.67 6.70
C ASN A 221 10.69 8.11 7.84
N ASP A 222 10.07 7.61 8.90
CA ASP A 222 10.76 7.00 10.05
C ASP A 222 11.48 5.71 9.66
N ILE A 223 10.84 4.87 8.84
CA ILE A 223 11.47 3.66 8.28
C ILE A 223 12.68 4.02 7.43
N LEU A 224 12.57 5.06 6.60
CA LEU A 224 13.68 5.50 5.77
C LEU A 224 14.85 6.02 6.62
N ALA A 225 14.57 6.83 7.65
CA ALA A 225 15.59 7.30 8.59
C ALA A 225 16.27 6.14 9.32
N GLY A 226 15.51 5.11 9.72
CA GLY A 226 16.05 3.88 10.29
C GLY A 226 16.97 3.14 9.31
N LEU A 227 16.53 2.94 8.07
CA LEU A 227 17.31 2.24 7.02
C LEU A 227 18.58 2.97 6.57
N THR A 228 18.71 4.26 6.86
CA THR A 228 19.88 5.07 6.49
C THR A 228 20.73 5.46 7.70
N ALA A 229 20.41 4.95 8.90
CA ALA A 229 21.21 5.18 10.10
C ALA A 229 22.63 4.59 9.97
N GLU A 230 23.64 5.35 10.42
CA GLU A 230 25.07 4.96 10.31
C GLU A 230 25.41 3.65 11.05
N ASN A 231 24.67 3.34 12.12
CA ASN A 231 24.88 2.18 12.98
C ASN A 231 23.83 1.07 12.78
N LEU A 232 23.19 1.00 11.61
CA LEU A 232 22.16 0.02 11.30
C LEU A 232 22.63 -1.41 11.53
N THR A 233 21.99 -2.12 12.47
CA THR A 233 22.30 -3.53 12.72
C THR A 233 21.66 -4.44 11.65
N PRO A 234 22.14 -5.66 11.43
CA PRO A 234 21.48 -6.61 10.54
C PRO A 234 20.03 -6.91 10.93
N ALA A 235 19.72 -6.94 12.23
CA ALA A 235 18.37 -7.17 12.73
C ALA A 235 17.45 -5.99 12.43
N ASP A 236 17.92 -4.76 12.67
CA ASP A 236 17.18 -3.54 12.35
C ASP A 236 16.99 -3.39 10.85
N LYS A 237 18.00 -3.74 10.05
CA LYS A 237 17.88 -3.74 8.58
C LYS A 237 16.76 -4.67 8.12
N ILE A 238 16.71 -5.89 8.64
CA ILE A 238 15.63 -6.85 8.32
C ILE A 238 14.28 -6.27 8.75
N TYR A 239 14.20 -5.71 9.95
CA TYR A 239 13.01 -5.09 10.48
C TYR A 239 12.50 -3.97 9.57
N TYR A 240 13.27 -2.89 9.38
CA TYR A 240 12.82 -1.75 8.59
C TYR A 240 12.58 -2.10 7.12
N SER A 241 13.37 -3.02 6.55
CA SER A 241 13.16 -3.49 5.17
C SER A 241 11.80 -4.13 4.99
N LYS A 242 11.42 -4.99 5.92
CA LYS A 242 10.12 -5.66 5.93
C LYS A 242 8.97 -4.66 6.06
N TRP A 243 9.16 -3.59 6.81
CA TRP A 243 8.15 -2.55 6.99
C TRP A 243 7.98 -1.61 5.82
N ALA A 244 9.10 -1.21 5.22
CA ALA A 244 9.08 -0.53 3.94
C ALA A 244 8.24 -1.34 2.95
N ASP A 245 8.52 -2.64 2.82
CA ASP A 245 7.82 -3.51 1.87
C ASP A 245 6.31 -3.62 2.19
N LEU A 246 5.93 -3.67 3.47
CA LEU A 246 4.52 -3.72 3.89
C LEU A 246 3.76 -2.41 3.58
N LEU A 247 4.28 -1.27 4.01
CA LEU A 247 3.62 0.03 3.82
C LEU A 247 3.56 0.42 2.35
N LEU A 248 4.65 0.18 1.61
CA LEU A 248 4.68 0.39 0.17
C LEU A 248 3.69 -0.53 -0.55
N GLY A 249 3.56 -1.78 -0.09
CA GLY A 249 2.51 -2.67 -0.54
C GLY A 249 1.13 -2.06 -0.32
N GLY A 250 0.80 -1.67 0.91
CA GLY A 250 -0.49 -1.08 1.26
C GLY A 250 -0.79 0.20 0.46
N LEU A 251 0.20 1.05 0.27
CA LEU A 251 0.09 2.28 -0.52
C LEU A 251 -0.22 1.98 -2.01
N LEU A 252 0.46 1.00 -2.61
CA LEU A 252 0.14 0.50 -3.95
C LEU A 252 -1.26 -0.11 -4.03
N ALA A 253 -1.72 -0.71 -2.93
CA ALA A 253 -3.00 -1.40 -2.86
C ALA A 253 -4.19 -0.47 -3.08
N VAL A 254 -4.15 0.69 -2.42
CA VAL A 254 -5.20 1.72 -2.44
C VAL A 254 -5.23 2.48 -3.77
N GLN A 255 -4.10 2.56 -4.46
CA GLN A 255 -3.94 3.44 -5.61
C GLN A 255 -4.23 2.81 -6.95
N GLN A 256 -4.28 1.49 -7.05
CA GLN A 256 -4.61 0.84 -8.31
C GLN A 256 -6.10 1.07 -8.65
N PRO A 257 -6.43 1.91 -9.67
CA PRO A 257 -7.81 2.24 -9.99
C PRO A 257 -8.57 0.99 -10.44
N GLY A 258 -9.76 0.77 -9.88
CA GLY A 258 -10.56 -0.42 -10.18
C GLY A 258 -10.06 -1.71 -9.54
N THR A 259 -9.22 -1.63 -8.51
CA THR A 259 -8.72 -2.82 -7.81
C THR A 259 -9.06 -2.88 -6.32
N ALA A 260 -9.44 -1.76 -5.71
CA ALA A 260 -10.00 -1.79 -4.36
C ALA A 260 -11.24 -2.71 -4.34
N PRO A 261 -11.50 -3.44 -3.24
CA PRO A 261 -12.71 -4.21 -3.11
C PRO A 261 -13.94 -3.31 -3.32
N THR A 262 -14.85 -3.75 -4.18
CA THR A 262 -16.08 -3.00 -4.50
C THR A 262 -17.16 -3.19 -3.45
N GLU A 263 -17.18 -4.36 -2.80
CA GLU A 263 -18.13 -4.68 -1.74
C GLU A 263 -17.76 -3.97 -0.43
N PRO A 264 -18.72 -3.32 0.27
CA PRO A 264 -18.44 -2.58 1.51
C PRO A 264 -17.80 -3.45 2.61
N GLU A 265 -18.22 -4.70 2.73
CA GLU A 265 -17.71 -5.65 3.73
C GLU A 265 -16.26 -6.03 3.45
N ASP A 266 -15.93 -6.27 2.18
CA ASP A 266 -14.56 -6.58 1.74
C ASP A 266 -13.64 -5.37 1.94
N LYS A 267 -14.12 -4.15 1.62
CA LYS A 267 -13.38 -2.91 1.87
C LYS A 267 -13.09 -2.76 3.36
N LYS A 268 -14.10 -2.97 4.21
CA LYS A 268 -13.95 -2.91 5.67
C LYS A 268 -12.92 -3.92 6.17
N LYS A 269 -12.96 -5.16 5.67
CA LYS A 269 -12.05 -6.21 6.10
C LYS A 269 -10.58 -5.91 5.76
N VAL A 270 -10.30 -5.46 4.54
CA VAL A 270 -8.96 -5.04 4.14
C VAL A 270 -8.48 -3.83 4.96
N GLN A 271 -9.37 -2.85 5.20
CA GLN A 271 -9.04 -1.69 6.04
C GLN A 271 -8.74 -2.07 7.49
N GLU A 272 -9.49 -3.00 8.09
CA GLU A 272 -9.25 -3.51 9.44
C GLU A 272 -7.87 -4.16 9.56
N GLN A 273 -7.46 -4.95 8.57
CA GLN A 273 -6.16 -5.61 8.58
C GLN A 273 -5.01 -4.59 8.43
N LEU A 274 -5.17 -3.60 7.55
CA LEU A 274 -4.20 -2.49 7.43
C LEU A 274 -4.08 -1.70 8.74
N LYS A 275 -5.21 -1.37 9.38
CA LYS A 275 -5.23 -0.69 10.68
C LYS A 275 -4.59 -1.54 11.78
N LYS A 276 -4.85 -2.84 11.83
CA LYS A 276 -4.23 -3.78 12.77
C LYS A 276 -2.71 -3.77 12.64
N ASN A 277 -2.20 -3.86 11.40
CA ASN A 277 -0.77 -3.86 11.14
C ASN A 277 -0.11 -2.52 11.52
N SER A 278 -0.75 -1.38 11.21
CA SER A 278 -0.26 -0.06 11.62
C SER A 278 -0.27 0.10 13.14
N ALA A 279 -1.32 -0.33 13.84
CA ALA A 279 -1.36 -0.28 15.30
C ALA A 279 -0.27 -1.14 15.96
N ALA A 280 -0.02 -2.34 15.41
CA ALA A 280 1.08 -3.18 15.85
C ALA A 280 2.45 -2.52 15.55
N LEU A 281 2.62 -1.82 14.43
CA LEU A 281 3.83 -1.04 14.15
C LEU A 281 4.09 -0.01 15.24
N LYS A 282 3.11 0.86 15.50
CA LYS A 282 3.18 1.92 16.52
C LYS A 282 3.50 1.36 17.89
N THR A 283 2.86 0.25 18.26
CA THR A 283 3.10 -0.42 19.55
C THR A 283 4.52 -0.98 19.64
N TYR A 284 5.02 -1.62 18.59
CA TYR A 284 6.37 -2.16 18.57
C TYR A 284 7.44 -1.07 18.69
N GLN A 285 7.22 0.08 18.03
CA GLN A 285 8.15 1.22 18.03
C GLN A 285 8.12 2.03 19.33
N ASN A 286 7.02 1.96 20.09
CA ASN A 286 6.86 2.75 21.30
C ASN A 286 7.87 2.32 22.40
N PRO A 287 8.82 3.20 22.80
CA PRO A 287 9.78 2.88 23.85
C PRO A 287 9.13 2.70 25.23
N GLN A 288 7.91 3.22 25.41
CA GLN A 288 7.12 3.10 26.64
C GLN A 288 6.21 1.87 26.66
N ALA A 289 6.06 1.14 25.54
CA ALA A 289 5.32 -0.12 25.54
C ALA A 289 6.04 -1.15 26.43
N SER A 290 5.27 -2.05 27.04
CA SER A 290 5.81 -3.19 27.76
C SER A 290 6.46 -4.21 26.81
N ASP A 291 7.30 -5.10 27.34
CA ASP A 291 7.89 -6.20 26.56
C ASP A 291 6.82 -7.11 25.95
N ASP A 292 5.76 -7.41 26.68
CA ASP A 292 4.65 -8.25 26.21
C ASP A 292 3.88 -7.58 25.06
N GLU A 293 3.61 -6.28 25.16
CA GLU A 293 2.96 -5.51 24.09
C GLU A 293 3.82 -5.48 22.83
N ARG A 294 5.12 -5.21 22.97
CA ARG A 294 6.05 -5.24 21.83
C ARG A 294 6.15 -6.64 21.23
N ALA A 295 6.15 -7.69 22.04
CA ALA A 295 6.20 -9.07 21.55
C ALA A 295 4.93 -9.45 20.77
N ALA A 296 3.73 -9.12 21.29
CA ALA A 296 2.46 -9.37 20.62
C ALA A 296 2.33 -8.56 19.32
N ALA A 297 2.76 -7.30 19.36
CA ALA A 297 2.89 -6.47 18.17
C ALA A 297 3.82 -7.15 17.16
N LYS A 298 5.06 -7.50 17.55
CA LYS A 298 6.02 -8.17 16.68
C LYS A 298 5.44 -9.42 16.02
N GLN A 299 4.71 -10.24 16.78
CA GLN A 299 4.07 -11.44 16.26
C GLN A 299 3.08 -11.12 15.13
N THR A 300 2.20 -10.13 15.31
CA THR A 300 1.25 -9.70 14.26
C THR A 300 1.97 -9.36 12.95
N LEU A 301 3.15 -8.79 13.06
CA LEU A 301 3.93 -8.24 11.96
C LEU A 301 4.77 -9.34 11.30
N ASP A 302 5.24 -10.30 12.08
CA ASP A 302 5.79 -11.57 11.63
C ASP A 302 4.78 -12.38 10.83
N GLU A 303 3.55 -12.52 11.31
CA GLU A 303 2.45 -13.15 10.58
C GLU A 303 2.16 -12.45 9.25
N GLN A 304 2.05 -11.10 9.26
CA GLN A 304 1.79 -10.33 8.05
C GLN A 304 2.89 -10.52 6.98
N ALA A 305 4.17 -10.44 7.35
CA ALA A 305 5.25 -10.62 6.38
C ALA A 305 5.41 -12.07 5.92
N ALA A 306 5.09 -13.02 6.78
CA ALA A 306 5.09 -14.43 6.41
C ALA A 306 3.87 -14.81 5.55
N ALA A 307 2.86 -13.96 5.40
CA ALA A 307 1.60 -14.30 4.73
C ALA A 307 1.78 -14.97 3.35
N ALA A 308 2.57 -14.35 2.46
CA ALA A 308 2.86 -14.86 1.12
C ALA A 308 3.92 -15.99 1.08
N THR A 309 4.34 -16.49 2.24
CA THR A 309 5.22 -17.66 2.38
C THR A 309 4.63 -18.72 3.30
N SER A 310 3.43 -18.50 3.85
CA SER A 310 2.75 -19.46 4.71
C SER A 310 2.38 -20.73 3.95
N ASP A 311 2.36 -21.87 4.65
CA ASP A 311 2.05 -23.17 4.06
C ASP A 311 0.70 -23.14 3.33
N LYS A 312 -0.32 -22.53 3.94
CA LYS A 312 -1.67 -22.40 3.34
C LYS A 312 -1.70 -21.52 2.11
N TYR A 313 -0.93 -20.44 2.06
CA TYR A 313 -0.75 -19.67 0.84
C TYR A 313 -0.07 -20.50 -0.27
N GLN A 314 0.95 -21.30 0.07
CA GLN A 314 1.64 -22.14 -0.90
C GLN A 314 0.74 -23.27 -1.45
N GLU A 315 -0.16 -23.81 -0.63
CA GLU A 315 -1.20 -24.74 -1.08
C GLU A 315 -2.14 -24.08 -2.11
N LEU A 316 -2.63 -22.86 -1.83
CA LEU A 316 -3.45 -22.09 -2.78
C LEU A 316 -2.68 -21.84 -4.09
N VAL A 317 -1.42 -21.40 -4.02
CA VAL A 317 -0.58 -21.17 -5.21
C VAL A 317 -0.37 -22.46 -6.02
N THR A 318 -0.18 -23.58 -5.33
CA THR A 318 -0.07 -24.91 -5.97
C THR A 318 -1.34 -25.26 -6.71
N GLU A 319 -2.50 -25.00 -6.10
CA GLU A 319 -3.79 -25.23 -6.74
C GLU A 319 -4.01 -24.31 -7.95
N LEU A 320 -3.70 -23.03 -7.84
CA LEU A 320 -3.76 -22.08 -8.96
C LEU A 320 -2.87 -22.53 -10.13
N LYS A 321 -1.66 -23.03 -9.84
CA LYS A 321 -0.75 -23.59 -10.86
C LYS A 321 -1.31 -24.86 -11.49
N ARG A 322 -1.93 -25.76 -10.71
CA ARG A 322 -2.60 -26.97 -11.22
C ARG A 322 -3.72 -26.60 -12.19
N LEU A 323 -4.48 -25.55 -11.87
CA LEU A 323 -5.53 -24.96 -12.70
C LEU A 323 -4.99 -24.11 -13.87
N LYS A 324 -3.66 -24.07 -14.07
CA LYS A 324 -2.98 -23.31 -15.13
C LYS A 324 -3.27 -21.81 -15.08
N ALA A 325 -3.25 -21.23 -13.88
CA ALA A 325 -3.36 -19.79 -13.69
C ALA A 325 -2.31 -19.03 -14.54
N PRO A 326 -2.70 -17.95 -15.22
CA PRO A 326 -1.72 -17.08 -15.88
C PRO A 326 -0.82 -16.42 -14.83
N GLN A 327 0.41 -16.08 -15.23
CA GLN A 327 1.38 -15.44 -14.31
C GLN A 327 0.80 -14.16 -13.68
N ALA A 328 0.06 -13.37 -14.44
CA ALA A 328 -0.62 -12.17 -13.92
C ALA A 328 -1.56 -12.47 -12.74
N CYS A 329 -2.25 -13.62 -12.73
CA CYS A 329 -3.09 -14.02 -11.60
C CYS A 329 -2.25 -14.42 -10.39
N LEU A 330 -1.14 -15.13 -10.60
CA LEU A 330 -0.23 -15.48 -9.51
C LEU A 330 0.39 -14.22 -8.88
N ASP A 331 0.82 -13.28 -9.71
CA ASP A 331 1.43 -12.02 -9.28
C ASP A 331 0.43 -11.17 -8.50
N VAL A 332 -0.82 -11.02 -8.98
CA VAL A 332 -1.82 -10.23 -8.25
C VAL A 332 -2.21 -10.90 -6.93
N VAL A 333 -2.37 -12.22 -6.88
CA VAL A 333 -2.65 -12.94 -5.63
C VAL A 333 -1.50 -12.79 -4.64
N GLN A 334 -0.25 -12.93 -5.08
CA GLN A 334 0.92 -12.69 -4.24
C GLN A 334 0.94 -11.26 -3.70
N ASN A 335 0.80 -10.27 -4.58
CA ASN A 335 0.85 -8.87 -4.20
C ASN A 335 -0.26 -8.53 -3.20
N ARG A 336 -1.51 -8.94 -3.44
CA ARG A 336 -2.62 -8.68 -2.51
C ARG A 336 -2.43 -9.39 -1.17
N THR A 337 -1.85 -10.59 -1.16
CA THR A 337 -1.51 -11.31 0.08
C THR A 337 -0.43 -10.58 0.88
N GLN A 338 0.58 -9.99 0.22
CA GLN A 338 1.59 -9.18 0.91
C GLN A 338 0.98 -7.90 1.50
N GLN A 339 -0.01 -7.33 0.83
CA GLN A 339 -0.66 -6.08 1.21
C GLN A 339 -1.64 -6.25 2.38
N ALA A 340 -2.53 -7.23 2.27
CA ALA A 340 -3.64 -7.42 3.19
C ALA A 340 -3.56 -8.75 3.96
N GLY A 341 -2.42 -9.43 3.89
CA GLY A 341 -2.16 -10.63 4.68
C GLY A 341 -2.92 -11.85 4.18
N TRP A 342 -2.70 -12.97 4.88
CA TRP A 342 -3.48 -14.18 4.70
C TRP A 342 -4.65 -14.21 5.69
N PRO A 343 -5.86 -14.64 5.29
CA PRO A 343 -6.24 -15.05 3.93
C PRO A 343 -6.81 -13.92 3.07
N ASP A 344 -7.24 -12.81 3.68
CA ASP A 344 -8.06 -11.79 3.04
C ASP A 344 -7.40 -11.20 1.79
N GLY A 345 -6.08 -10.96 1.83
CA GLY A 345 -5.33 -10.51 0.67
C GLY A 345 -5.28 -11.52 -0.47
N SER A 346 -5.18 -12.82 -0.19
CA SER A 346 -5.24 -13.84 -1.23
C SER A 346 -6.64 -13.90 -1.86
N LEU A 347 -7.69 -13.86 -1.03
CA LEU A 347 -9.07 -13.89 -1.49
C LEU A 347 -9.42 -12.68 -2.36
N TRP A 348 -8.95 -11.50 -1.94
CA TRP A 348 -9.02 -10.29 -2.75
C TRP A 348 -8.28 -10.46 -4.09
N GLY A 349 -7.08 -11.03 -4.09
CA GLY A 349 -6.34 -11.29 -5.32
C GLY A 349 -7.09 -12.21 -6.29
N LEU A 350 -7.83 -13.20 -5.79
CA LEU A 350 -8.64 -14.11 -6.61
C LEU A 350 -9.80 -13.40 -7.33
N THR A 351 -10.26 -12.24 -6.85
CA THR A 351 -11.32 -11.48 -7.52
C THR A 351 -10.81 -10.68 -8.72
N ASP A 352 -9.49 -10.62 -8.94
CA ASP A 352 -8.93 -9.88 -10.07
C ASP A 352 -9.34 -10.52 -11.41
N LYS A 353 -9.55 -9.66 -12.42
CA LYS A 353 -9.94 -10.08 -13.77
C LYS A 353 -8.97 -11.09 -14.40
N SER A 354 -7.67 -11.03 -14.06
CA SER A 354 -6.67 -11.97 -14.54
C SER A 354 -6.87 -13.38 -13.98
N CYS A 355 -7.54 -13.52 -12.83
CA CYS A 355 -7.85 -14.79 -12.18
C CYS A 355 -9.19 -15.37 -12.59
N ALA A 356 -10.09 -14.59 -13.21
CA ALA A 356 -11.49 -14.96 -13.45
C ALA A 356 -11.68 -16.34 -14.11
N ALA A 357 -10.92 -16.66 -15.15
CA ALA A 357 -11.02 -17.95 -15.84
C ALA A 357 -10.54 -19.12 -14.96
N THR A 358 -9.44 -18.92 -14.23
CA THR A 358 -8.87 -19.92 -13.32
C THR A 358 -9.79 -20.20 -12.14
N VAL A 359 -10.32 -19.15 -11.50
CA VAL A 359 -11.25 -19.28 -10.38
C VAL A 359 -12.53 -19.97 -10.84
N LYS A 360 -13.08 -19.61 -12.00
CA LYS A 360 -14.24 -20.31 -12.56
C LYS A 360 -13.96 -21.80 -12.83
N ALA A 361 -12.77 -22.14 -13.31
CA ALA A 361 -12.36 -23.53 -13.52
C ALA A 361 -12.24 -24.28 -12.19
N GLY A 362 -11.64 -23.66 -11.16
CA GLY A 362 -11.54 -24.24 -9.82
C GLY A 362 -12.91 -24.46 -9.17
N ALA A 363 -13.83 -23.51 -9.34
CA ALA A 363 -15.22 -23.65 -8.86
C ALA A 363 -15.97 -24.81 -9.53
N ALA A 364 -15.60 -25.20 -10.74
CA ALA A 364 -16.17 -26.33 -11.46
C ALA A 364 -15.45 -27.66 -11.16
N ASP A 365 -14.25 -27.63 -10.58
CA ASP A 365 -13.46 -28.82 -10.29
C ASP A 365 -13.88 -29.49 -8.98
N THR A 366 -14.95 -30.28 -9.05
CA THR A 366 -15.51 -31.00 -7.88
C THR A 366 -14.56 -32.01 -7.21
N ASN A 367 -13.39 -32.29 -7.80
CA ASN A 367 -12.37 -33.15 -7.19
C ASN A 367 -11.33 -32.37 -6.37
N SER A 368 -11.41 -31.04 -6.36
CA SER A 368 -10.52 -30.19 -5.58
C SER A 368 -11.17 -29.76 -4.27
N ASP A 369 -10.41 -29.86 -3.17
CA ASP A 369 -10.82 -29.33 -1.87
C ASP A 369 -11.02 -27.81 -1.90
N TRP A 370 -10.38 -27.11 -2.85
CA TRP A 370 -10.50 -25.67 -3.05
C TRP A 370 -11.77 -25.24 -3.82
N SER A 371 -12.52 -26.20 -4.38
CA SER A 371 -13.68 -25.89 -5.23
C SER A 371 -14.73 -25.05 -4.52
N ALA A 372 -14.97 -25.33 -3.24
CA ALA A 372 -15.92 -24.59 -2.42
C ALA A 372 -15.48 -23.13 -2.18
N LEU A 373 -14.17 -22.89 -2.06
CA LEU A 373 -13.61 -21.55 -1.92
C LEU A 373 -13.80 -20.76 -3.22
N PHE A 374 -13.37 -21.33 -4.35
CA PHE A 374 -13.49 -20.66 -5.64
C PHE A 374 -14.95 -20.38 -6.00
N SER A 375 -15.86 -21.31 -5.72
CA SER A 375 -17.30 -21.09 -5.89
C SER A 375 -17.80 -19.91 -5.04
N CYS A 376 -17.38 -19.82 -3.78
CA CYS A 376 -17.73 -18.71 -2.91
C CYS A 376 -17.23 -17.37 -3.47
N VAL A 377 -15.94 -17.27 -3.82
CA VAL A 377 -15.32 -16.04 -4.34
C VAL A 377 -16.00 -15.55 -5.63
N THR A 378 -16.58 -16.45 -6.44
CA THR A 378 -17.34 -16.05 -7.65
C THR A 378 -18.76 -15.57 -7.40
N THR A 379 -19.31 -15.82 -6.21
CA THR A 379 -20.75 -15.63 -5.93
C THR A 379 -21.05 -14.75 -4.73
N GLN A 380 -20.06 -14.49 -3.88
CA GLN A 380 -20.20 -13.76 -2.62
C GLN A 380 -19.03 -12.80 -2.42
N ALA A 381 -19.19 -11.83 -1.50
CA ALA A 381 -18.11 -11.00 -1.01
C ALA A 381 -16.99 -11.89 -0.44
N PHE A 382 -15.74 -11.65 -0.86
CA PHE A 382 -14.66 -12.60 -0.60
C PHE A 382 -14.36 -12.76 0.89
N SER A 383 -14.63 -11.73 1.69
CA SER A 383 -14.48 -11.72 3.15
C SER A 383 -15.34 -12.77 3.87
N THR A 384 -16.41 -13.25 3.22
CA THR A 384 -17.28 -14.33 3.73
C THR A 384 -16.73 -15.73 3.43
N CYS A 385 -15.74 -15.83 2.54
CA CYS A 385 -15.28 -17.10 1.97
C CYS A 385 -14.19 -17.79 2.79
N THR A 386 -13.64 -17.14 3.82
CA THR A 386 -12.56 -17.68 4.65
C THR A 386 -12.86 -19.06 5.25
N ALA A 387 -14.13 -19.32 5.61
CA ALA A 387 -14.55 -20.62 6.13
C ALA A 387 -14.53 -21.76 5.10
N ARG A 388 -14.24 -21.47 3.83
CA ARG A 388 -14.15 -22.45 2.73
C ARG A 388 -12.71 -22.78 2.36
N ILE A 389 -11.73 -22.20 3.04
CA ILE A 389 -10.33 -22.57 2.88
C ILE A 389 -10.14 -24.00 3.40
N PRO A 390 -9.50 -24.91 2.64
CA PRO A 390 -9.23 -26.27 3.09
C PRO A 390 -8.39 -26.30 4.37
N GLU A 391 -8.77 -27.20 5.30
CA GLU A 391 -8.09 -27.41 6.59
C GLU A 391 -6.63 -27.83 6.46
#